data_AF-A0A940UMU4-F1
#
_entry.id   AF-A0A940UMU4-F1
#
_cell.length_a   1.000
_cell.length_b   1.000
_cell.length_c   1.000
_cell.angle_alpha   90.00
_cell.angle_beta   90.00
_cell.angle_gamma   90.00
#
_symmetry.space_group_name_H-M   'P 1'
#
loop_
_entity.id
_entity.type
_entity.pdbx_description
1 polymer ?
#
loop_
_entity_poly.entity_id
_entity_poly.type
_entity_poly.pdbx_seq_one_letter_code
_entity_poly.pdbx_strand_id
1 'polypeptide(L)'
;MKNLVSVSNARKDLPKMIREIQRNPGTVFRIAVRSETIAELRAAKPMAPPGEAVRRLIRLRQGLSSAARGRKKVNVSKNLKAFLYTRGKE
;
A
#
# COMPACT_ATOMS: atom_id res chain seq x y z
N MET A 1 7.92 -21.56 0.92
CA MET A 1 9.18 -22.22 0.52
C MET A 1 9.74 -21.45 -0.68
N LYS A 2 11.04 -21.14 -0.68
CA LYS A 2 11.67 -20.32 -1.74
C LYS A 2 12.32 -21.28 -2.75
N ASN A 3 11.88 -21.28 -4.00
CA ASN A 3 12.39 -22.20 -5.02
C ASN A 3 13.45 -21.48 -5.87
N LEU A 4 14.73 -21.84 -5.69
CA LEU A 4 15.84 -21.32 -6.49
C LEU A 4 16.00 -22.16 -7.76
N VAL A 5 15.96 -21.51 -8.93
CA VAL A 5 15.95 -22.18 -10.23
C VAL A 5 17.00 -21.53 -11.12
N SER A 6 17.80 -22.32 -11.84
CA SER A 6 18.73 -21.78 -12.85
C SER A 6 17.97 -21.21 -14.04
N VAL A 7 18.51 -20.22 -14.75
CA VAL A 7 17.87 -19.66 -15.96
C VAL A 7 17.52 -20.73 -16.99
N SER A 8 18.39 -21.72 -17.19
CA SER A 8 18.14 -22.81 -18.14
C SER A 8 16.92 -23.66 -17.75
N ASN A 9 16.77 -23.96 -16.47
CA ASN A 9 15.62 -24.73 -15.97
C ASN A 9 14.36 -23.87 -15.95
N ALA A 10 14.48 -22.59 -15.61
CA ALA A 10 13.37 -21.64 -15.62
C ALA A 10 12.76 -21.48 -17.03
N ARG A 11 13.58 -21.53 -18.09
CA ARG A 11 13.09 -21.50 -19.48
C ARG A 11 12.31 -22.76 -19.86
N LYS A 12 12.80 -23.94 -19.45
CA LYS A 12 12.17 -25.23 -19.78
C LYS A 12 10.83 -25.40 -19.06
N ASP A 13 10.78 -25.05 -17.78
CA ASP A 13 9.61 -25.28 -16.93
C ASP A 13 8.75 -24.03 -16.70
N LEU A 14 8.96 -22.96 -17.49
CA LEU A 14 8.21 -21.70 -17.37
C LEU A 14 6.68 -21.90 -17.33
N PRO A 15 6.07 -22.72 -18.23
CA PRO A 15 4.63 -22.92 -18.19
C PRO A 15 4.14 -23.61 -16.92
N LYS A 16 4.93 -24.55 -16.38
CA LYS A 16 4.60 -25.23 -15.11
C LYS A 16 4.73 -24.28 -13.93
N MET A 17 5.79 -23.49 -13.89
CA MET A 17 6.01 -22.46 -12.85
C MET A 17 4.86 -21.45 -12.83
N ILE A 18 4.36 -21.00 -13.99
CA ILE A 18 3.20 -20.11 -14.08
C ILE A 18 1.94 -20.78 -13.53
N ARG A 19 1.66 -22.03 -13.90
CA ARG A 19 0.50 -22.78 -13.38
C ARG A 19 0.58 -22.95 -11.86
N GLU A 20 1.76 -23.16 -11.32
CA GLU A 20 1.98 -23.28 -9.88
C GLU A 20 1.74 -21.94 -9.15
N ILE A 21 2.20 -20.82 -9.72
CA ILE A 21 1.92 -19.47 -9.20
C ILE A 21 0.42 -19.15 -9.24
N GLN A 22 -0.28 -19.57 -10.29
CA GLN A 22 -1.73 -19.36 -10.41
C GLN A 22 -2.52 -20.16 -9.36
N ARG A 23 -2.10 -21.41 -9.08
CA ARG A 23 -2.71 -22.25 -8.04
C ARG A 23 -2.38 -21.77 -6.63
N ASN A 24 -1.13 -21.37 -6.42
CA ASN A 24 -0.59 -20.94 -5.13
C ASN A 24 0.02 -19.53 -5.27
N PRO A 25 -0.76 -18.45 -5.06
CA PRO A 25 -0.29 -17.08 -5.22
C PRO A 25 0.86 -16.67 -4.27
N GLY A 26 1.07 -17.45 -3.20
CA GLY A 26 2.17 -17.26 -2.26
C GLY A 26 3.52 -17.85 -2.73
N THR A 27 3.55 -18.57 -3.84
CA THR A 27 4.78 -19.18 -4.36
C THR A 27 5.65 -18.13 -5.05
N VAL A 28 6.95 -18.15 -4.72
CA VAL A 28 7.97 -17.27 -5.31
C VAL A 28 9.11 -18.12 -5.83
N PHE A 29 9.40 -17.97 -7.11
CA PHE A 29 10.56 -18.59 -7.75
C PHE A 29 11.66 -17.55 -7.95
N ARG A 30 12.87 -17.90 -7.55
CA ARG A 30 14.07 -17.09 -7.75
C ARG A 30 14.84 -17.66 -8.90
N ILE A 31 15.07 -16.86 -9.93
CA ILE A 31 15.82 -17.27 -11.11
C ILE A 31 17.26 -16.80 -10.93
N ALA A 32 18.19 -17.74 -11.06
CA ALA A 32 19.61 -17.51 -10.84
C ALA A 32 20.48 -17.85 -12.06
N VAL A 33 21.59 -17.12 -12.19
CA VAL A 33 22.67 -17.35 -13.15
C VAL A 33 23.96 -17.43 -12.38
N ARG A 34 24.76 -18.50 -12.59
CA ARG A 34 26.04 -18.67 -11.90
C ARG A 34 25.94 -18.47 -10.37
N SER A 35 24.85 -18.98 -9.79
CA SER A 35 24.52 -18.87 -8.35
C SER A 35 24.12 -17.48 -7.85
N GLU A 36 24.03 -16.48 -8.72
CA GLU A 36 23.49 -15.15 -8.40
C GLU A 36 22.01 -15.08 -8.77
N THR A 37 21.16 -14.58 -7.85
CA THR A 37 19.73 -14.39 -8.13
C THR A 37 19.53 -13.12 -8.95
N ILE A 38 19.04 -13.26 -10.18
CA ILE A 38 18.86 -12.15 -11.11
C ILE A 38 17.41 -11.66 -11.19
N ALA A 39 16.44 -12.53 -10.88
CA ALA A 39 15.02 -12.21 -11.02
C ALA A 39 14.15 -13.01 -10.05
N GLU A 40 12.97 -12.47 -9.77
CA GLU A 40 11.93 -13.15 -8.99
C GLU A 40 10.65 -13.26 -9.82
N LEU A 41 10.11 -14.47 -9.94
CA LEU A 41 8.81 -14.74 -10.53
C LEU A 41 7.80 -15.02 -9.40
N ARG A 42 6.73 -14.22 -9.35
CA ARG A 42 5.69 -14.27 -8.33
C ARG A 42 4.34 -13.92 -8.93
N ALA A 43 3.25 -14.21 -8.22
CA ALA A 43 1.92 -13.77 -8.62
C ALA A 43 1.87 -12.24 -8.75
N ALA A 44 1.10 -11.75 -9.72
CA ALA A 44 0.80 -10.33 -9.81
C ALA A 44 0.15 -9.89 -8.49
N LYS A 45 0.58 -8.74 -7.96
CA LYS A 45 -0.12 -8.15 -6.82
C LYS A 45 -1.57 -7.87 -7.28
N PRO A 46 -2.58 -8.30 -6.51
CA PRO A 46 -3.96 -7.98 -6.86
C PRO A 46 -4.09 -6.46 -6.94
N MET A 47 -4.80 -6.00 -7.97
CA MET A 47 -5.08 -4.58 -8.10
C MET A 47 -5.89 -4.13 -6.88
N ALA A 48 -5.44 -3.06 -6.23
CA ALA A 48 -6.15 -2.48 -5.11
C ALA A 48 -7.58 -2.08 -5.57
N PRO A 49 -8.64 -2.42 -4.82
CA PRO A 49 -9.97 -1.95 -5.15
C PRO A 49 -10.03 -0.41 -5.20
N PRO A 50 -10.89 0.16 -6.06
CA PRO A 50 -11.03 1.60 -6.17
C PRO A 50 -11.38 2.21 -4.82
N GLY A 51 -10.70 3.30 -4.48
CA GLY A 51 -10.89 3.99 -3.20
C GLY A 51 -10.20 3.34 -1.98
N GLU A 52 -9.44 2.24 -2.14
CA GLU A 52 -8.71 1.65 -1.01
C GLU A 52 -7.72 2.62 -0.37
N ALA A 53 -6.99 3.39 -1.19
CA ALA A 53 -6.06 4.41 -0.72
C ALA A 53 -6.75 5.46 0.15
N VAL A 54 -7.92 5.95 -0.29
CA VAL A 54 -8.73 6.93 0.45
C VAL A 54 -9.22 6.34 1.77
N ARG A 55 -9.72 5.10 1.77
CA ARG A 55 -10.17 4.41 3.00
C ARG A 55 -9.03 4.24 4.00
N ARG A 56 -7.83 3.86 3.53
CA ARG A 56 -6.63 3.77 4.37
C ARG A 56 -6.26 5.13 4.96
N LEU A 57 -6.29 6.19 4.15
CA LEU A 57 -5.99 7.55 4.60
C LEU A 57 -6.98 8.05 5.65
N ILE A 58 -8.27 7.78 5.49
CA ILE A 58 -9.30 8.11 6.49
C ILE A 58 -9.02 7.38 7.81
N ARG A 59 -8.70 6.08 7.77
CA ARG A 59 -8.36 5.31 8.99
C ARG A 59 -7.12 5.85 9.68
N LEU A 60 -6.06 6.15 8.92
CA LEU A 60 -4.85 6.76 9.47
C LEU A 60 -5.18 8.10 10.14
N ARG A 61 -6.00 8.94 9.49
CA ARG A 61 -6.46 10.20 10.07
C ARG A 61 -7.27 10.02 11.35
N GLN A 62 -8.08 8.96 11.46
CA GLN A 62 -8.82 8.61 12.68
C GLN A 62 -7.93 8.13 13.83
N GLY A 63 -6.70 7.70 13.56
CA GLY A 63 -5.72 7.32 14.59
C GLY A 63 -4.83 8.48 15.05
N LEU A 64 -4.74 9.58 14.29
CA LEU A 64 -3.90 10.72 14.63
C LEU A 64 -4.42 11.48 15.87
N SER A 65 -3.52 12.10 16.62
CA SER A 65 -3.87 13.00 17.74
C SER A 65 -4.63 14.24 17.25
N SER A 66 -5.39 14.88 18.13
CA SER A 66 -6.16 16.10 17.80
C SER A 66 -5.29 17.23 17.24
N ALA A 67 -4.04 17.34 17.70
CA ALA A 67 -3.06 18.29 17.18
C ALA A 67 -2.66 17.97 15.72
N ALA A 68 -2.44 16.69 15.39
CA ALA A 68 -2.08 16.25 14.05
C ALA A 68 -3.25 16.21 13.07
N ARG A 69 -4.51 16.17 13.54
CA ARG A 69 -5.72 16.21 12.69
C ARG A 69 -6.04 17.58 12.09
N GLY A 70 -5.31 18.63 12.51
CA GLY A 70 -5.62 20.02 12.20
C GLY A 70 -6.77 20.58 13.03
N ARG A 71 -7.00 21.90 12.93
CA ARG A 71 -8.09 22.57 13.65
C ARG A 71 -9.43 21.99 13.20
N LYS A 72 -10.28 21.62 14.15
CA LYS A 72 -11.68 21.25 13.87
C LYS A 72 -12.34 22.40 13.10
N LYS A 73 -13.14 22.09 12.07
CA LYS A 73 -13.98 23.11 11.41
C LYS A 73 -14.89 23.70 12.48
N VAL A 74 -14.59 24.92 12.91
CA VAL A 74 -15.44 25.67 13.84
C VAL A 74 -16.55 26.27 13.00
N ASN A 75 -17.80 26.08 13.44
CA ASN A 75 -18.92 26.71 12.76
C ASN A 75 -18.92 28.21 13.09
N VAL A 76 -18.44 29.02 12.14
CA VAL A 76 -18.28 30.47 12.29
C VAL A 76 -19.63 31.14 12.54
N SER A 77 -20.71 30.67 11.91
CA SER A 77 -22.04 31.26 12.10
C SER A 77 -22.55 31.12 13.53
N LYS A 78 -22.19 30.02 14.22
CA LYS A 78 -22.54 29.81 15.64
C LYS A 78 -21.70 30.65 16.60
N ASN A 79 -20.54 31.15 16.17
CA ASN A 79 -19.58 31.88 17.00
C ASN A 79 -19.21 33.25 16.41
N LEU A 80 -20.13 33.87 15.67
CA LEU A 80 -19.87 35.07 14.86
C LEU A 80 -19.29 36.21 15.70
N LYS A 81 -19.84 36.42 16.91
CA LYS A 81 -19.39 37.46 17.85
C LYS A 81 -17.94 37.24 18.31
N ALA A 82 -17.55 35.99 18.58
CA ALA A 82 -16.18 35.66 18.98
C ALA A 82 -15.19 35.91 17.83
N PHE A 83 -15.58 35.69 16.57
CA PHE A 83 -14.70 35.91 15.42
C PHE A 83 -14.62 37.38 14.97
N LEU A 84 -15.69 38.15 15.13
CA LEU A 84 -15.73 39.56 14.70
C LEU A 84 -15.12 40.53 15.73
N TYR A 85 -15.22 40.23 17.03
CA TYR A 85 -14.89 41.20 18.09
C TYR A 85 -13.68 40.81 18.96
N THR A 86 -12.97 39.71 18.70
CA THR A 86 -11.74 39.34 19.45
C THR A 86 -10.48 40.10 19.02
N ARG A 87 -10.53 40.90 17.95
CA ARG A 87 -9.41 41.75 17.49
C ARG A 87 -9.26 43.08 18.25
N GLY A 88 -10.07 43.33 19.30
CA GLY A 88 -10.16 44.63 19.98
C GLY A 88 -9.91 44.61 21.48
N LYS A 89 -9.19 43.62 22.01
CA LYS A 89 -8.68 43.63 23.39
C LYS A 89 -7.18 43.39 23.36
N GLU A 90 -6.43 44.46 23.08
CA GLU A 90 -5.10 44.67 23.66
C GLU A 90 -5.28 45.34 25.02
#